data_AF-A0A1V3JRZ0-F1
#
_entry.id   AF-A0A1V3JRZ0-F1
#
_cell.length_a   1.000
_cell.length_b   1.000
_cell.length_c   1.000
_cell.angle_alpha   90.00
_cell.angle_beta   90.00
_cell.angle_gamma   90.00
#
_symmetry.space_group_name_H-M   'P 1'
#
loop_
_entity.id
_entity.type
_entity.pdbx_description
1 polymer ?
#
loop_
_entity_poly.entity_id
_entity_poly.type
_entity_poly.pdbx_seq_one_letter_code
_entity_poly.pdbx_strand_id
1 'polypeptide(L)'
;MTTRYGKESWVYYYDALGRRIAKAKRNKQGEAEIQTKFVWDGSHLGQEIHHVQRPQRAQNTQKNRPHFTYIYRDPNSYEPLAQCIGWKDGKHNRIEHKVNYFHCDQIGIPREMTNSEGKLIWRGVMMLGSKLM
;
A
#
# COMPACT_ATOMS: atom_id res chain seq x y z
N MET A 1 3.51 -32.63 13.61
CA MET A 1 2.94 -31.66 12.65
C MET A 1 4.09 -30.95 11.97
N THR A 2 4.32 -31.18 10.67
CA THR A 2 5.46 -30.60 9.96
C THR A 2 5.01 -29.35 9.22
N THR A 3 5.36 -28.17 9.73
CA THR A 3 5.12 -26.91 9.03
C THR A 3 6.03 -26.84 7.80
N ARG A 4 5.46 -26.97 6.59
CA ARG A 4 6.19 -26.71 5.36
C ARG A 4 6.32 -25.20 5.18
N TYR A 5 7.53 -24.67 5.33
CA TYR A 5 7.84 -23.29 4.95
C TYR A 5 7.83 -23.16 3.41
N GLY A 6 6.94 -22.32 2.88
CA GLY A 6 6.94 -21.97 1.46
C GLY A 6 8.02 -20.93 1.16
N LYS A 7 8.85 -21.16 0.14
CA LYS A 7 9.80 -20.16 -0.34
C LYS A 7 9.04 -19.07 -1.12
N GLU A 8 9.15 -17.82 -0.67
CA GLU A 8 8.70 -16.65 -1.42
C GLU A 8 9.90 -15.96 -2.10
N SER A 9 9.67 -15.34 -3.26
CA SER A 9 10.67 -14.55 -3.97
C SER A 9 10.09 -13.17 -4.29
N TRP A 10 10.82 -12.12 -3.95
CA TRP A 10 10.42 -10.73 -4.12
C TRP A 10 11.50 -9.97 -4.89
N VAL A 11 11.07 -9.13 -5.84
CA VAL A 11 11.94 -8.24 -6.61
C VAL A 11 11.56 -6.80 -6.31
N TYR A 12 12.57 -5.95 -6.10
CA TYR A 12 12.41 -4.55 -5.78
C TYR A 12 13.06 -3.68 -6.85
N TYR A 13 12.41 -2.57 -7.17
CA TYR A 13 12.88 -1.61 -8.17
C TYR A 13 13.02 -0.25 -7.50
N TYR A 14 14.08 0.47 -7.84
CA TYR A 14 14.44 1.75 -7.25
C TYR A 14 14.73 2.78 -8.34
N ASP A 15 14.48 4.06 -8.05
CA ASP A 15 14.95 5.17 -8.87
C ASP A 15 16.42 5.55 -8.55
N ALA A 16 16.95 6.54 -9.26
CA ALA A 16 18.32 7.02 -9.08
C ALA A 16 18.60 7.64 -7.70
N LEU A 17 17.56 8.04 -6.95
CA LEU A 17 17.67 8.58 -5.60
C LEU A 17 17.54 7.48 -4.53
N GLY A 18 17.41 6.21 -4.94
CA GLY A 18 17.28 5.08 -4.03
C GLY A 18 15.88 4.90 -3.45
N ARG A 19 14.87 5.61 -3.95
CA ARG A 19 13.47 5.42 -3.51
C ARG A 19 12.87 4.22 -4.21
N ARG A 20 12.10 3.41 -3.49
CA ARG A 20 11.44 2.22 -4.05
C ARG A 20 10.32 2.67 -4.99
N ILE A 21 10.39 2.28 -6.26
CA ILE A 21 9.37 2.59 -7.29
C ILE A 21 8.46 1.39 -7.60
N ALA A 22 8.90 0.16 -7.28
CA ALA A 22 8.02 -1.00 -7.31
C ALA A 22 8.51 -2.15 -6.41
N LYS A 23 7.58 -3.02 -6.00
CA LYS A 23 7.86 -4.36 -5.47
C LYS A 23 7.01 -5.39 -6.21
N ALA A 24 7.57 -6.55 -6.51
CA ALA A 24 6.86 -7.63 -7.18
C ALA A 24 7.11 -8.97 -6.49
N LYS A 25 6.04 -9.67 -6.09
CA LYS A 25 6.11 -11.08 -5.68
C LYS A 25 6.19 -11.94 -6.93
N ARG A 26 7.11 -12.90 -6.95
CA ARG A 26 7.26 -13.85 -8.05
C ARG A 26 6.56 -15.16 -7.72
N ASN A 27 5.86 -15.73 -8.70
CA ASN A 27 5.34 -17.08 -8.63
C ASN A 27 6.48 -18.11 -8.77
N LYS A 28 6.16 -19.41 -8.69
CA LYS A 28 7.15 -20.49 -8.81
C LYS A 28 7.84 -20.52 -10.19
N GLN A 29 7.21 -19.94 -11.20
CA GLN A 29 7.71 -19.81 -12.57
C GLN A 29 8.56 -18.53 -12.78
N GLY A 30 8.73 -17.68 -11.75
CA GLY A 30 9.49 -16.43 -11.83
C GLY A 30 8.70 -15.24 -12.40
N GLU A 31 7.44 -15.41 -12.76
CA GLU A 31 6.57 -14.35 -13.26
C GLU A 31 6.03 -13.50 -12.10
N ALA A 32 5.70 -12.24 -12.35
CA ALA A 32 5.10 -11.40 -11.33
C ALA A 32 3.67 -11.87 -11.03
N GLU A 33 3.37 -12.11 -9.75
CA GLU A 33 2.04 -12.49 -9.26
C GLU A 33 1.30 -11.26 -8.72
N ILE A 34 2.04 -10.44 -7.96
CA ILE A 34 1.56 -9.20 -7.35
C ILE A 34 2.63 -8.15 -7.62
N GLN A 35 2.23 -6.96 -8.06
CA GLN A 35 3.10 -5.80 -8.20
C GLN A 35 2.47 -4.58 -7.54
N THR A 36 3.22 -3.93 -6.66
CA THR A 36 2.88 -2.59 -6.15
C THR A 36 3.83 -1.60 -6.80
N LYS A 37 3.30 -0.53 -7.40
CA LYS A 37 4.08 0.63 -7.86
C LYS A 37 3.93 1.77 -6.86
N PHE A 38 5.00 2.51 -6.66
CA PHE A 38 5.05 3.65 -5.75
C PHE A 38 5.30 4.92 -6.57
N VAL A 39 4.47 5.93 -6.34
CA VAL A 39 4.57 7.25 -6.96
C VAL A 39 5.01 8.23 -5.88
N TRP A 40 6.05 8.99 -6.18
CA TRP A 40 6.67 9.92 -5.24
C TRP A 40 6.39 11.36 -5.68
N ASP A 41 6.08 12.21 -4.72
CA ASP A 41 6.03 13.67 -4.86
C ASP A 41 7.11 14.27 -3.97
N GLY A 42 8.19 14.78 -4.57
CA GLY A 42 9.41 15.11 -3.81
C GLY A 42 9.86 13.92 -2.95
N SER A 43 10.03 14.13 -1.65
CA SER A 43 10.39 13.08 -0.69
C SER A 43 9.20 12.28 -0.14
N HIS A 44 7.96 12.68 -0.46
CA HIS A 44 6.75 12.08 0.06
C HIS A 44 6.25 10.94 -0.84
N LEU A 45 5.79 9.85 -0.23
CA LEU A 45 5.10 8.81 -0.96
C LEU A 45 3.69 9.31 -1.29
N GLY A 46 3.48 9.78 -2.52
CA GLY A 46 2.19 10.29 -2.95
C GLY A 46 1.15 9.19 -3.15
N GLN A 47 1.54 8.05 -3.76
CA GLN A 47 0.59 7.00 -4.09
C GLN A 47 1.18 5.59 -4.15
N GLU A 48 0.39 4.59 -3.78
CA GLU A 48 0.58 3.18 -4.14
C GLU A 48 -0.46 2.70 -5.13
N ILE A 49 -0.02 2.00 -6.18
CA ILE A 49 -0.89 1.39 -7.19
C ILE A 49 -0.69 -0.12 -7.17
N HIS A 50 -1.75 -0.86 -6.85
CA HIS A 50 -1.69 -2.31 -6.70
C HIS A 50 -2.16 -3.02 -7.97
N HIS A 51 -1.29 -3.82 -8.56
CA HIS A 51 -1.55 -4.69 -9.70
C HIS A 51 -1.47 -6.15 -9.27
N VAL A 52 -2.54 -6.91 -9.47
CA VAL A 52 -2.55 -8.36 -9.26
C VAL A 52 -2.64 -9.02 -10.63
N GLN A 53 -1.63 -9.81 -10.99
CA GLN A 53 -1.65 -10.63 -12.20
C GLN A 53 -2.40 -11.92 -11.88
N ARG A 54 -3.49 -12.16 -12.61
CA ARG A 54 -4.28 -13.40 -12.51
C ARG A 54 -4.07 -14.25 -13.77
N PRO A 55 -4.18 -15.58 -13.66
CA PRO A 55 -4.20 -16.45 -14.82
C PRO A 55 -5.26 -15.99 -15.83
N GLN A 56 -4.95 -16.12 -17.12
CA GLN A 56 -5.76 -15.65 -18.25
C GLN A 56 -7.24 -16.05 -18.16
N ARG A 57 -7.53 -17.23 -17.61
CA ARG A 57 -8.91 -17.75 -17.39
C ARG A 57 -9.77 -16.92 -16.43
N ALA A 58 -9.18 -16.03 -15.61
CA ALA A 58 -9.88 -15.18 -14.65
C ALA A 58 -9.97 -13.70 -15.08
N GLN A 59 -9.49 -13.35 -16.28
CA GLN A 59 -9.43 -11.96 -16.77
C GLN A 59 -10.80 -11.34 -17.09
N ASN A 60 -11.86 -12.14 -17.24
CA ASN A 60 -13.23 -11.66 -17.49
C ASN A 60 -13.92 -11.02 -16.27
N THR A 61 -13.23 -10.92 -15.12
CA THR A 61 -13.74 -10.17 -13.96
C THR A 61 -13.05 -8.81 -13.88
N GLN A 62 -13.77 -7.74 -14.24
CA GLN A 62 -13.38 -6.35 -14.00
C GLN A 62 -13.29 -6.11 -12.49
N LYS A 63 -12.18 -6.52 -11.86
CA LYS A 63 -12.00 -6.38 -10.42
C LYS A 63 -11.20 -5.12 -10.11
N ASN A 64 -11.74 -4.38 -9.16
CA ASN A 64 -11.20 -3.14 -8.65
C ASN A 64 -9.73 -3.26 -8.25
N ARG A 65 -8.90 -2.38 -8.81
CA ARG A 65 -7.50 -2.20 -8.41
C ARG A 65 -7.44 -0.96 -7.53
N PRO A 66 -7.35 -1.12 -6.20
CA PRO A 66 -7.27 0.04 -5.33
C PRO A 66 -5.95 0.77 -5.56
N HIS A 67 -6.02 2.09 -5.55
CA HIS A 67 -4.88 2.97 -5.40
C HIS A 67 -5.00 3.69 -4.06
N PHE A 68 -3.87 3.84 -3.38
CA PHE A 68 -3.80 4.45 -2.05
C PHE A 68 -3.03 5.75 -2.19
N THR A 69 -3.71 6.88 -2.02
CA THR A 69 -3.10 8.21 -2.05
C THR A 69 -2.90 8.69 -0.62
N TYR A 70 -1.73 9.24 -0.31
CA TYR A 70 -1.40 9.71 1.03
C TYR A 70 -1.39 11.24 1.08
N ILE A 71 -1.94 11.80 2.16
CA ILE A 71 -1.98 13.23 2.44
C ILE A 71 -1.18 13.48 3.72
N TYR A 72 -0.27 14.46 3.68
CA TYR A 72 0.62 14.81 4.78
C TYR A 72 0.20 16.13 5.43
N ARG A 73 0.63 16.35 6.69
CA ARG A 73 0.22 17.51 7.49
C ARG A 73 0.59 18.85 6.86
N ASP A 74 1.81 18.94 6.34
CA ASP A 74 2.36 20.13 5.69
C ASP A 74 3.50 19.70 4.74
N PRO A 75 3.95 20.58 3.81
CA PRO A 75 4.95 20.22 2.81
C PRO A 75 6.32 19.79 3.36
N ASN A 76 6.65 20.11 4.62
CA ASN A 76 7.95 19.80 5.24
C ASN A 76 7.86 18.68 6.29
N SER A 77 6.66 18.13 6.52
CA SER A 77 6.41 17.07 7.49
C SER A 77 6.24 15.71 6.81
N TYR A 78 6.72 14.67 7.48
CA TYR A 78 6.49 13.28 7.09
C TYR A 78 5.33 12.64 7.86
N GLU A 79 4.63 13.42 8.67
CA GLU A 79 3.47 12.95 9.40
C GLU A 79 2.27 12.79 8.45
N PRO A 80 1.77 11.56 8.23
CA PRO A 80 0.61 11.35 7.38
C PRO A 80 -0.66 11.77 8.15
N LEU A 81 -1.58 12.44 7.46
CA LEU A 81 -2.91 12.77 7.97
C LEU A 81 -3.94 11.75 7.53
N ALA A 82 -3.94 11.40 6.24
CA ALA A 82 -4.98 10.57 5.67
C ALA A 82 -4.46 9.67 4.54
N GLN A 83 -5.16 8.55 4.36
CA GLN A 83 -5.02 7.65 3.23
C GLN A 83 -6.36 7.58 2.48
N CYS A 84 -6.37 8.04 1.24
CA CYS A 84 -7.49 7.92 0.33
C CYS A 84 -7.35 6.64 -0.49
N ILE A 85 -8.28 5.71 -0.33
CA ILE A 85 -8.34 4.46 -1.10
C ILE A 85 -9.33 4.67 -2.24
N GLY A 86 -8.86 4.78 -3.47
CA GLY A 86 -9.69 4.93 -4.66
C GLY A 86 -9.74 3.66 -5.49
N TRP A 87 -10.87 3.38 -6.14
CA TRP A 87 -11.02 2.26 -7.05
C TRP A 87 -12.11 2.52 -8.11
N LYS A 88 -12.01 1.92 -9.29
CA LYS A 88 -13.01 2.06 -10.37
C LYS A 88 -14.26 1.20 -10.14
N ASP A 89 -15.41 1.82 -9.92
CA ASP A 89 -16.67 1.08 -9.98
C ASP A 89 -16.88 0.49 -11.39
N GLY A 90 -16.93 -0.84 -11.46
CA GLY A 90 -17.11 -1.59 -12.70
C GLY A 90 -18.47 -1.42 -13.35
N LYS A 91 -19.45 -0.84 -12.64
CA LYS A 91 -20.81 -0.60 -13.17
C LYS A 91 -21.01 0.80 -13.74
N HIS A 92 -20.46 1.83 -13.10
CA HIS A 92 -20.80 3.23 -13.43
C HIS A 92 -19.62 4.07 -13.95
N ASN A 93 -18.43 3.47 -14.17
CA ASN A 93 -17.21 4.19 -14.55
C ASN A 93 -16.89 5.39 -13.61
N ARG A 94 -17.33 5.31 -12.35
CA ARG A 94 -17.05 6.27 -11.30
C ARG A 94 -15.86 5.79 -10.47
N ILE A 95 -15.10 6.71 -9.90
CA ILE A 95 -14.09 6.37 -8.90
C ILE A 95 -14.77 6.48 -7.54
N GLU A 96 -14.85 5.35 -6.85
CA GLU A 96 -15.29 5.29 -5.46
C GLU A 96 -14.07 5.51 -4.57
N HIS A 97 -14.29 6.21 -3.46
CA HIS A 97 -13.23 6.53 -2.51
C HIS A 97 -13.64 6.23 -1.06
N LYS A 98 -12.69 5.71 -0.29
CA LYS A 98 -12.74 5.69 1.18
C LYS A 98 -11.57 6.47 1.73
N VAL A 99 -11.75 7.09 2.89
CA VAL A 99 -10.71 7.82 3.60
C VAL A 99 -10.46 7.16 4.95
N ASN A 100 -9.19 6.89 5.23
CA ASN A 100 -8.71 6.51 6.55
C ASN A 100 -7.88 7.66 7.12
N TYR A 101 -7.93 7.86 8.44
CA TYR A 101 -7.20 8.91 9.14
C TYR A 101 -6.14 8.30 10.04
N PHE A 102 -4.91 8.79 9.93
CA PHE A 102 -3.81 8.37 10.80
C PHE A 102 -3.83 9.18 12.10
N HIS A 103 -3.52 8.51 13.20
CA HIS A 103 -3.30 9.13 14.50
C HIS A 103 -1.87 8.83 14.93
N CYS A 104 -1.05 9.87 14.95
CA CYS A 104 0.38 9.77 15.18
C CYS A 104 0.76 10.11 16.64
N ASP A 105 1.90 9.60 17.10
CA ASP A 105 2.52 10.08 18.34
C ASP A 105 3.24 11.43 18.14
N GLN A 106 3.88 11.96 19.19
CA GLN A 106 4.50 13.28 19.17
C GLN A 106 5.66 13.45 18.16
N ILE A 107 6.21 12.36 17.60
CA ILE A 107 7.26 12.42 16.57
C ILE A 107 6.73 12.05 15.18
N GLY A 108 5.41 12.01 15.01
CA GLY A 108 4.76 11.80 13.71
C GLY A 108 4.68 10.32 13.28
N ILE A 109 4.91 9.39 14.20
CA ILE A 109 4.81 7.95 13.93
C ILE A 109 3.34 7.50 14.04
N PRO A 110 2.75 6.88 13.01
CA PRO A 110 1.39 6.35 13.10
C PRO A 110 1.24 5.28 14.18
N ARG A 111 0.32 5.51 15.12
CA ARG A 111 -0.05 4.58 16.21
C ARG A 111 -1.40 3.95 15.98
N GLU A 112 -2.33 4.68 15.39
CA GLU A 112 -3.68 4.21 15.10
C GLU A 112 -4.17 4.71 13.74
N MET A 113 -5.21 4.07 13.23
CA MET A 113 -5.90 4.51 12.03
C MET A 113 -7.40 4.28 12.20
N THR A 114 -8.21 5.28 11.83
CA THR A 114 -9.68 5.20 11.85
C THR A 114 -10.27 5.32 10.44
N ASN A 115 -11.45 4.76 10.21
CA ASN A 115 -12.23 5.02 9.00
C ASN A 115 -12.92 6.40 9.05
N SER A 116 -13.70 6.73 8.03
CA SER A 116 -14.48 7.98 7.94
C SER A 116 -15.55 8.17 9.02
N GLU A 117 -15.95 7.11 9.71
CA GLU A 117 -16.93 7.13 10.81
C GLU A 117 -16.25 7.26 12.18
N GLY A 118 -14.91 7.42 12.23
CA GLY A 118 -14.14 7.47 13.46
C GLY A 118 -13.91 6.10 14.11
N LYS A 119 -14.28 4.99 13.44
CA LYS A 119 -14.06 3.64 13.96
C LYS A 119 -12.60 3.22 13.76
N LEU A 120 -11.97 2.72 14.82
CA LEU A 120 -10.62 2.14 14.78
C LEU A 120 -10.57 0.95 13.81
N ILE A 121 -9.65 1.01 12.85
CA ILE A 121 -9.42 -0.05 11.84
C ILE A 121 -8.02 -0.64 11.88
N TRP A 122 -7.06 0.06 12.50
CA TRP A 122 -5.72 -0.46 12.73
C TRP A 122 -5.09 0.21 13.96
N ARG A 123 -4.26 -0.53 14.69
CA ARG A 123 -3.41 -0.03 15.78
C ARG A 123 -2.06 -0.71 15.71
N GLY A 124 -1.00 0.08 15.72
CA GLY A 124 0.39 -0.36 15.73
C GLY A 124 1.02 -0.17 17.10
N VAL A 125 1.79 -1.18 17.52
CA VAL A 125 2.70 -1.05 18.66
C VAL A 125 4.11 -1.22 18.12
N MET A 126 4.91 -0.16 18.16
CA MET A 126 6.35 -0.27 17.93
C MET A 126 7.09 -0.38 19.26
N MET A 127 8.00 -1.35 19.32
CA MET A 127 9.03 -1.42 20.36
C MET A 127 10.27 -0.68 19.87
N LEU A 128 10.96 0.02 20.76
CA LEU A 128 12.20 0.71 20.40
C LEU A 128 13.23 -0.32 19.91
N GLY A 129 13.58 -0.29 18.62
CA GLY A 129 14.53 -1.21 17.98
C GLY A 129 13.93 -2.27 17.04
N SER A 130 12.60 -2.37 16.93
CA SER A 130 11.99 -3.28 15.94
C SER A 130 12.07 -2.69 14.52
N LYS A 131 12.95 -3.26 13.68
CA LYS A 131 12.87 -3.15 12.23
C LYS A 131 11.64 -3.94 11.76
N LEU A 132 10.66 -3.27 11.16
CA LEU A 132 9.58 -3.95 10.44
C LEU A 132 10.22 -4.77 9.31
N MET A 133 10.31 -6.09 9.48
CA MET A 133 10.71 -7.05 8.42
C MET A 133 9.53 -7.34 7.50
#